data_AF-B7RKB3-F1
#
_entry.id   AF-B7RKB3-F1
#
_cell.length_a   1.000
_cell.length_b   1.000
_cell.length_c   1.000
_cell.angle_alpha   90.00
_cell.angle_beta   90.00
_cell.angle_gamma   90.00
#
_symmetry.space_group_name_H-M   'P 1'
#
loop_
_entity.id
_entity.type
_entity.pdbx_description
1 polymer ?
#
loop_
_entity_poly.entity_id
_entity_poly.type
_entity_poly.pdbx_seq_one_letter_code
_entity_poly.pdbx_strand_id
1 'polypeptide(L)'
;MIDREARLRHALAAALERYDDRVGETFPYEVGLLINPDDAFLAIVRPDGAGISIEATLAVVTLIEEVWAAALDLSNALPNDSQIALLGDHDHVVDIALRWLMQHELNHVAVGHFKLSAGAGIVEGGGLTQFALATQKQRPASPLDQLNASDRKLAPLCLELQADHDATEIVLGAYFNENHELFRYYAICIALVIFVIERIDREQGNREISHPKASTRLFMLLAYLVELPYIPAYKRAAQEGLEHMPEEYLPDKTEVQQYSKVVVGPVFAACEIIAEAVELPNILDELGGTEAFFADIQTAVLGGQSDIAEFKTECAKQWAALKPLNDRLLKILGW
;
A
#
# COMPACT_ATOMS: atom_id res chain seq x y z
N MET A 1 -6.52 20.97 19.31
CA MET A 1 -6.51 20.83 17.84
C MET A 1 -5.10 21.09 17.38
N ILE A 2 -4.39 20.03 17.02
CA ILE A 2 -3.10 20.16 16.34
C ILE A 2 -3.39 20.71 14.94
N ASP A 3 -2.53 21.62 14.48
CA ASP A 3 -2.59 22.17 13.14
C ASP A 3 -2.44 21.05 12.08
N ARG A 4 -3.44 20.88 11.20
CA ARG A 4 -3.46 19.83 10.17
C ARG A 4 -2.30 20.00 9.18
N GLU A 5 -1.87 21.24 8.92
CA GLU A 5 -0.67 21.49 8.12
C GLU A 5 0.58 20.93 8.80
N ALA A 6 0.70 21.15 10.11
CA ALA A 6 1.80 20.62 10.89
C ALA A 6 1.82 19.08 10.89
N ARG A 7 0.64 18.42 10.90
CA ARG A 7 0.54 16.95 10.77
C ARG A 7 1.09 16.46 9.42
N LEU A 8 0.72 17.08 8.31
CA LEU A 8 1.23 16.69 6.98
C LEU A 8 2.75 16.91 6.87
N ARG A 9 3.26 18.04 7.38
CA ARG A 9 4.71 18.33 7.41
C ARG A 9 5.47 17.31 8.25
N HIS A 10 4.93 16.99 9.42
CA HIS A 10 5.51 15.99 10.32
C HIS A 10 5.49 14.60 9.67
N ALA A 11 4.39 14.21 9.04
CA ALA A 11 4.26 12.92 8.36
C ALA A 11 5.30 12.77 7.24
N LEU A 12 5.50 13.80 6.42
CA LEU A 12 6.53 13.77 5.38
C LEU A 12 7.95 13.69 5.96
N ALA A 13 8.25 14.52 6.98
CA ALA A 13 9.56 14.49 7.62
C ALA A 13 9.88 13.10 8.21
N ALA A 14 8.90 12.49 8.88
CA ALA A 14 9.03 11.16 9.45
C ALA A 14 9.10 10.05 8.40
N ALA A 15 8.45 10.20 7.24
CA ALA A 15 8.58 9.27 6.12
C ALA A 15 10.00 9.33 5.53
N LEU A 16 10.56 10.53 5.35
CA LEU A 16 11.94 10.70 4.87
C LEU A 16 12.98 10.15 5.86
N GLU A 17 12.83 10.42 7.15
CA GLU A 17 13.68 9.84 8.21
C GLU A 17 13.61 8.31 8.19
N ARG A 18 12.39 7.76 8.09
CA ARG A 18 12.22 6.31 8.02
C ARG A 18 12.82 5.70 6.75
N TYR A 19 12.72 6.39 5.61
CA TYR A 19 13.37 5.95 4.38
C TYR A 19 14.89 5.84 4.58
N ASP A 20 15.53 6.88 5.13
CA ASP A 20 16.97 6.88 5.42
C ASP A 20 17.35 5.72 6.36
N ASP A 21 16.61 5.56 7.46
CA ASP A 21 16.85 4.49 8.44
C ASP A 21 16.69 3.07 7.85
N ARG A 22 15.72 2.87 6.95
CA ARG A 22 15.33 1.53 6.45
C ARG A 22 16.06 1.13 5.19
N VAL A 23 16.23 2.07 4.26
CA VAL A 23 16.96 1.85 3.01
C VAL A 23 18.46 1.98 3.24
N GLY A 24 18.88 2.77 4.23
CA GLY A 24 20.29 3.00 4.57
C GLY A 24 20.95 4.08 3.71
N GLU A 25 20.15 4.88 2.99
CA GLU A 25 20.60 6.02 2.23
C GLU A 25 19.57 7.16 2.27
N THR A 26 20.07 8.39 2.24
CA THR A 26 19.23 9.58 2.18
C THR A 26 18.41 9.59 0.89
N PHE A 27 17.16 10.03 0.97
CA PHE A 27 16.30 10.12 -0.20
C PHE A 27 16.98 10.93 -1.33
N PRO A 28 17.02 10.42 -2.58
CA PRO A 28 17.94 10.91 -3.60
C PRO A 28 17.56 12.28 -4.22
N TYR A 29 16.44 12.86 -3.81
CA TYR A 29 15.90 14.11 -4.35
C TYR A 29 15.58 15.09 -3.22
N GLU A 30 15.67 16.40 -3.51
CA GLU A 30 15.04 17.40 -2.66
C GLU A 30 13.52 17.20 -2.70
N VAL A 31 12.88 17.16 -1.53
CA VAL A 31 11.43 16.90 -1.42
C VAL A 31 10.73 18.12 -0.81
N GLY A 32 9.83 18.72 -1.60
CA GLY A 32 8.94 19.79 -1.15
C GLY A 32 7.54 19.27 -0.83
N LEU A 33 6.85 19.93 0.10
CA LEU A 33 5.43 19.71 0.38
C LEU A 33 4.62 20.96 0.04
N LEU A 34 3.72 20.84 -0.91
CA LEU A 34 2.70 21.82 -1.24
C LEU A 34 1.39 21.42 -0.54
N ILE A 35 0.93 22.23 0.41
CA ILE A 35 -0.33 21.98 1.10
C ILE A 35 -1.42 22.82 0.43
N ASN A 36 -2.44 22.14 -0.09
CA ASN A 36 -3.57 22.76 -0.77
C ASN A 36 -4.78 22.81 0.20
N PRO A 37 -5.40 23.99 0.42
CA PRO A 37 -6.56 24.11 1.31
C PRO A 37 -7.87 23.54 0.71
N ASP A 38 -7.84 22.96 -0.49
CA ASP A 38 -9.00 22.31 -1.11
C ASP A 38 -9.60 21.20 -0.21
N ASP A 39 -10.90 21.00 -0.34
CA ASP A 39 -11.68 20.00 0.40
C ASP A 39 -11.69 18.63 -0.31
N ALA A 40 -11.16 18.54 -1.55
CA ALA A 40 -10.99 17.26 -2.24
C ALA A 40 -9.86 16.43 -1.62
N PHE A 41 -10.06 15.12 -1.44
CA PHE A 41 -8.98 14.20 -1.05
C PHE A 41 -7.95 14.10 -2.17
N LEU A 42 -6.70 14.52 -1.88
CA LEU A 42 -5.60 14.49 -2.84
C LEU A 42 -4.27 14.34 -2.11
N ALA A 43 -3.47 13.37 -2.53
CA ALA A 43 -2.05 13.26 -2.27
C ALA A 43 -1.42 12.81 -3.59
N ILE A 44 -0.43 13.55 -4.10
CA ILE A 44 0.24 13.22 -5.36
C ILE A 44 1.67 13.71 -5.36
N VAL A 45 2.56 12.96 -5.99
CA VAL A 45 3.94 13.38 -6.24
C VAL A 45 4.17 13.83 -7.68
N ARG A 46 4.92 14.93 -7.85
CA ARG A 46 5.31 15.46 -9.16
C ARG A 46 6.80 15.82 -9.19
N PRO A 47 7.48 15.68 -10.34
CA PRO A 47 8.81 16.27 -10.51
C PRO A 47 8.76 17.80 -10.37
N ASP A 48 9.72 18.38 -9.64
CA ASP A 48 9.87 19.83 -9.47
C ASP A 48 11.35 20.24 -9.59
N GLY A 49 11.73 20.73 -10.77
CA GLY A 49 13.11 21.10 -11.08
C GLY A 49 14.07 19.92 -10.95
N ALA A 50 15.00 19.99 -10.00
CA ALA A 50 15.95 18.92 -9.67
C ALA A 50 15.43 17.95 -8.59
N GLY A 51 14.29 18.26 -7.97
CA GLY A 51 13.68 17.47 -6.91
C GLY A 51 12.27 17.01 -7.26
N ILE A 52 11.46 16.83 -6.22
CA ILE A 52 10.05 16.45 -6.31
C ILE A 52 9.23 17.32 -5.37
N SER A 53 7.94 17.48 -5.70
CA SER A 53 6.95 18.09 -4.83
C SER A 53 5.81 17.11 -4.61
N ILE A 54 5.46 16.88 -3.34
CA ILE A 54 4.22 16.22 -2.95
C ILE A 54 3.18 17.31 -2.74
N GLU A 55 2.06 17.24 -3.45
CA GLU A 55 0.88 18.05 -3.20
C GLU A 55 -0.10 17.23 -2.36
N ALA A 56 -0.51 17.75 -1.21
CA ALA A 56 -1.51 17.11 -0.35
C ALA A 56 -2.55 18.12 0.13
N THR A 57 -3.81 17.71 0.21
CA THR A 57 -4.89 18.56 0.73
C THR A 57 -5.13 18.37 2.23
N LEU A 58 -5.73 19.37 2.87
CA LEU A 58 -6.15 19.24 4.28
C LEU A 58 -7.29 18.23 4.46
N ALA A 59 -8.02 17.92 3.38
CA ALA A 59 -9.04 16.88 3.35
C ALA A 59 -8.49 15.48 3.64
N VAL A 60 -7.23 15.19 3.26
CA VAL A 60 -6.57 13.91 3.57
C VAL A 60 -6.55 13.64 5.07
N VAL A 61 -6.11 14.62 5.86
CA VAL A 61 -6.07 14.51 7.33
C VAL A 61 -7.48 14.37 7.89
N THR A 62 -8.40 15.20 7.40
CA THR A 62 -9.79 15.24 7.89
C THR A 62 -10.50 13.91 7.67
N LEU A 63 -10.40 13.33 6.47
CA LEU A 63 -11.09 12.09 6.13
C LEU A 63 -10.49 10.89 6.87
N ILE A 64 -9.17 10.83 7.06
CA ILE A 64 -8.54 9.78 7.87
C ILE A 64 -9.00 9.89 9.33
N GLU A 65 -9.07 11.11 9.90
CA GLU A 65 -9.59 11.35 11.26
C GLU A 65 -11.05 10.89 11.40
N GLU A 66 -11.91 11.26 10.45
CA GLU A 66 -13.34 10.94 10.46
C GLU A 66 -13.60 9.44 10.34
N VAL A 67 -12.95 8.78 9.39
CA VAL A 67 -13.11 7.33 9.18
C VAL A 67 -12.56 6.56 10.38
N TRP A 68 -11.43 6.99 10.94
CA TRP A 68 -10.87 6.32 12.10
C TRP A 68 -11.75 6.46 13.35
N ALA A 69 -12.33 7.64 13.56
CA ALA A 69 -13.31 7.84 14.63
C ALA A 69 -14.54 6.94 14.45
N ALA A 70 -15.07 6.84 13.23
CA ALA A 70 -16.19 5.95 12.93
C ALA A 70 -15.84 4.47 13.15
N ALA A 71 -14.65 4.03 12.73
CA ALA A 71 -14.16 2.67 12.96
C ALA A 71 -14.00 2.36 14.46
N LEU A 72 -13.53 3.33 15.25
CA LEU A 72 -13.47 3.18 16.70
C LEU A 72 -14.83 3.09 17.35
N ASP A 73 -15.81 3.88 16.92
CA ASP A 73 -17.16 3.83 17.46
C ASP A 73 -17.80 2.44 17.19
N LEU A 74 -17.63 1.92 15.98
CA LEU A 74 -18.05 0.55 15.63
C LEU A 74 -17.32 -0.49 16.49
N SER A 75 -15.99 -0.40 16.58
CA SER A 75 -15.16 -1.28 17.39
C SER A 75 -15.59 -1.27 18.87
N ASN A 76 -15.83 -0.10 19.46
CA ASN A 76 -16.21 0.04 20.87
C ASN A 76 -17.58 -0.56 21.19
N ALA A 77 -18.44 -0.76 20.18
CA ALA A 77 -19.72 -1.45 20.33
C ALA A 77 -19.59 -2.99 20.38
N LEU A 78 -18.43 -3.54 20.02
CA LEU A 78 -18.15 -4.98 20.02
C LEU A 78 -17.63 -5.47 21.40
N PRO A 79 -17.74 -6.78 21.69
CA PRO A 79 -17.06 -7.39 22.83
C PRO A 79 -15.56 -7.14 22.82
N ASN A 80 -14.93 -6.99 23.99
CA ASN A 80 -13.52 -6.59 24.14
C ASN A 80 -12.51 -7.41 23.31
N ASP A 81 -12.76 -8.70 23.09
CA ASP A 81 -11.89 -9.59 22.31
C ASP A 81 -12.04 -9.43 20.78
N SER A 82 -13.05 -8.67 20.35
CA SER A 82 -13.40 -8.40 18.96
C SER A 82 -13.13 -6.94 18.57
N GLN A 83 -12.63 -6.11 19.50
CA GLN A 83 -12.31 -4.71 19.26
C GLN A 83 -10.96 -4.57 18.54
N ILE A 84 -10.79 -3.48 17.79
CA ILE A 84 -9.51 -3.08 17.23
C ILE A 84 -8.55 -2.77 18.38
N ALA A 85 -7.49 -3.57 18.49
CA ALA A 85 -6.47 -3.39 19.51
C ALA A 85 -5.56 -2.21 19.17
N LEU A 86 -5.62 -1.15 19.99
CA LEU A 86 -4.83 0.06 19.80
C LEU A 86 -3.44 -0.05 20.40
N LEU A 87 -2.47 0.60 19.75
CA LEU A 87 -1.15 0.89 20.30
C LEU A 87 -1.04 2.38 20.59
N GLY A 88 -1.58 2.80 21.73
CA GLY A 88 -1.56 4.19 22.20
C GLY A 88 -2.82 4.98 21.86
N ASP A 89 -2.64 6.28 21.59
CA ASP A 89 -3.73 7.24 21.37
C ASP A 89 -4.28 7.18 19.93
N HIS A 90 -5.54 7.57 19.74
CA HIS A 90 -6.20 7.79 18.46
C HIS A 90 -5.36 8.66 17.52
N ASP A 91 -4.74 9.72 18.05
CA ASP A 91 -3.88 10.63 17.28
C ASP A 91 -2.65 9.93 16.67
N HIS A 92 -2.19 8.84 17.29
CA HIS A 92 -1.06 8.07 16.78
C HIS A 92 -1.43 7.28 15.52
N VAL A 93 -2.68 6.81 15.39
CA VAL A 93 -3.12 6.04 14.21
C VAL A 93 -3.18 6.92 12.98
N VAL A 94 -3.76 8.12 13.13
CA VAL A 94 -3.82 9.11 12.05
C VAL A 94 -2.41 9.50 11.60
N ASP A 95 -1.49 9.73 12.56
CA ASP A 95 -0.10 10.04 12.25
C ASP A 95 0.60 8.91 11.47
N ILE A 96 0.48 7.64 11.90
CA ILE A 96 1.08 6.53 11.17
C ILE A 96 0.45 6.33 9.78
N ALA A 97 -0.87 6.47 9.66
CA ALA A 97 -1.58 6.41 8.39
C ALA A 97 -1.06 7.47 7.41
N LEU A 98 -0.92 8.73 7.88
CA LEU A 98 -0.35 9.81 7.07
C LEU A 98 1.12 9.56 6.69
N ARG A 99 1.92 8.99 7.59
CA ARG A 99 3.31 8.63 7.28
C ARG A 99 3.40 7.56 6.20
N TRP A 100 2.51 6.56 6.23
CA TRP A 100 2.45 5.56 5.16
C TRP A 100 2.03 6.20 3.83
N LEU A 101 1.03 7.08 3.83
CA LEU A 101 0.63 7.79 2.61
C LEU A 101 1.79 8.63 2.02
N MET A 102 2.53 9.35 2.86
CA MET A 102 3.71 10.08 2.40
C MET A 102 4.81 9.13 1.88
N GLN A 103 4.97 7.97 2.51
CA GLN A 103 5.91 6.95 2.05
C GLN A 103 5.50 6.35 0.68
N HIS A 104 4.21 6.14 0.45
CA HIS A 104 3.64 5.72 -0.84
C HIS A 104 4.03 6.71 -1.94
N GLU A 105 3.80 8.01 -1.73
CA GLU A 105 4.16 9.07 -2.68
C GLU A 105 5.67 9.11 -2.96
N LEU A 106 6.51 8.97 -1.93
CA LEU A 106 7.96 8.91 -2.08
C LEU A 106 8.38 7.68 -2.92
N ASN A 107 7.68 6.56 -2.77
CA ASN A 107 8.05 5.32 -3.44
C ASN A 107 7.67 5.29 -4.92
N HIS A 108 6.69 6.07 -5.36
CA HIS A 108 6.54 6.33 -6.81
C HIS A 108 7.83 6.86 -7.44
N VAL A 109 8.61 7.64 -6.68
CA VAL A 109 9.88 8.22 -7.14
C VAL A 109 11.02 7.22 -6.96
N ALA A 110 11.11 6.60 -5.79
CA ALA A 110 12.19 5.67 -5.45
C ALA A 110 12.23 4.45 -6.39
N VAL A 111 11.08 3.87 -6.70
CA VAL A 111 10.95 2.76 -7.67
C VAL A 111 11.21 3.22 -9.10
N GLY A 112 11.10 4.53 -9.35
CA GLY A 112 11.45 5.16 -10.62
C GLY A 112 10.29 5.29 -11.59
N HIS A 113 9.03 5.36 -11.13
CA HIS A 113 7.86 5.40 -12.00
C HIS A 113 7.89 6.58 -12.99
N PHE A 114 8.50 7.71 -12.62
CA PHE A 114 8.68 8.84 -13.55
C PHE A 114 9.59 8.52 -14.74
N LYS A 115 10.47 7.51 -14.65
CA LYS A 115 11.26 7.04 -15.80
C LYS A 115 10.35 6.39 -16.85
N LEU A 116 9.32 5.68 -16.40
CA LEU A 116 8.32 5.06 -17.28
C LEU A 116 7.43 6.11 -17.94
N SER A 117 7.16 7.22 -17.28
CA SER A 117 6.36 8.31 -17.82
C SER A 117 7.18 9.37 -18.56
N ALA A 118 8.49 9.18 -18.79
CA ALA A 118 9.35 10.21 -19.37
C ALA A 118 9.23 11.57 -18.64
N GLY A 119 9.13 11.53 -17.30
CA GLY A 119 9.07 12.72 -16.44
C GLY A 119 7.70 13.38 -16.33
N ALA A 120 6.62 12.79 -16.88
CA ALA A 120 5.29 13.29 -16.59
C ALA A 120 4.86 12.88 -15.17
N GLY A 121 4.30 13.81 -14.40
CA GLY A 121 3.71 13.52 -13.10
C GLY A 121 2.67 12.39 -13.16
N ILE A 122 2.58 11.64 -12.08
CA ILE A 122 1.53 10.65 -11.83
C ILE A 122 0.45 11.42 -11.06
N VAL A 123 -0.78 11.36 -11.54
CA VAL A 123 -1.91 12.09 -10.95
C VAL A 123 -2.89 11.04 -10.43
N GLU A 124 -3.07 11.02 -9.12
CA GLU A 124 -4.12 10.30 -8.42
C GLU A 124 -5.37 11.19 -8.32
N GLY A 125 -6.57 10.60 -8.40
CA GLY A 125 -7.85 11.31 -8.32
C GLY A 125 -8.40 11.72 -9.68
N GLY A 126 -9.59 11.20 -10.01
CA GLY A 126 -10.25 11.30 -11.31
C GLY A 126 -10.44 12.75 -11.77
N GLY A 127 -9.55 13.20 -12.65
CA GLY A 127 -9.64 14.53 -13.24
C GLY A 127 -8.39 14.89 -14.05
N LEU A 128 -8.41 14.52 -15.34
CA LEU A 128 -7.39 14.80 -16.37
C LEU A 128 -6.16 13.88 -16.33
N THR A 129 -6.31 12.74 -17.02
CA THR A 129 -5.23 11.94 -17.61
C THR A 129 -4.12 11.53 -16.64
N GLN A 130 -4.25 10.31 -16.11
CA GLN A 130 -3.10 9.48 -15.74
C GLN A 130 -1.97 9.70 -16.76
N PHE A 131 -0.87 10.31 -16.30
CA PHE A 131 0.28 10.75 -17.11
C PHE A 131 0.09 11.89 -18.12
N ALA A 132 -0.65 12.96 -17.84
CA ALA A 132 -0.45 14.17 -18.63
C ALA A 132 -0.95 15.44 -17.95
N LEU A 133 -0.02 16.30 -17.53
CA LEU A 133 -0.15 17.76 -17.66
C LEU A 133 1.24 18.42 -17.74
N ALA A 134 2.10 17.90 -18.62
CA ALA A 134 3.27 18.62 -19.11
C ALA A 134 3.24 18.59 -20.64
N THR A 135 2.82 19.72 -21.24
CA THR A 135 2.97 20.13 -22.65
C THR A 135 3.25 19.01 -23.67
N GLN A 136 2.19 18.48 -24.30
CA GLN A 136 2.21 17.46 -25.36
C GLN A 136 3.11 17.73 -26.57
N LYS A 137 3.71 18.92 -26.74
CA LYS A 137 4.40 19.28 -27.98
C LYS A 137 5.81 18.70 -28.13
N GLN A 138 6.47 18.25 -27.06
CA GLN A 138 7.82 17.65 -27.12
C GLN A 138 8.09 16.71 -25.94
N ARG A 139 7.20 15.76 -25.64
CA ARG A 139 7.50 14.74 -24.62
C ARG A 139 8.50 13.72 -25.20
N PRO A 140 9.60 13.40 -24.49
CA PRO A 140 10.48 12.31 -24.90
C PRO A 140 9.71 10.99 -24.97
N ALA A 141 10.15 10.06 -25.81
CA ALA A 141 9.52 8.76 -25.95
C ALA A 141 9.48 8.05 -24.58
N SER A 142 8.28 7.66 -24.15
CA SER A 142 8.08 7.00 -22.87
C SER A 142 8.23 5.48 -23.04
N PRO A 143 8.86 4.76 -22.08
CA PRO A 143 8.83 3.30 -22.08
C PRO A 143 7.40 2.72 -22.15
N LEU A 144 6.40 3.40 -21.58
CA LEU A 144 4.99 2.99 -21.67
C LEU A 144 4.42 3.09 -23.09
N ASP A 145 5.03 3.88 -23.97
CA ASP A 145 4.63 3.97 -25.37
C ASP A 145 4.90 2.69 -26.15
N GLN A 146 5.79 1.83 -25.64
CA GLN A 146 6.13 0.54 -26.23
C GLN A 146 5.13 -0.55 -25.84
N LEU A 147 4.30 -0.31 -24.83
CA LEU A 147 3.25 -1.23 -24.41
C LEU A 147 2.09 -1.19 -25.41
N ASN A 148 1.46 -2.35 -25.60
CA ASN A 148 0.19 -2.43 -26.32
C ASN A 148 -0.91 -1.65 -25.57
N ALA A 149 -2.00 -1.32 -26.27
CA ALA A 149 -3.05 -0.47 -25.72
C ALA A 149 -3.74 -1.05 -24.46
N SER A 150 -3.77 -2.38 -24.31
CA SER A 150 -4.34 -3.02 -23.13
C SER A 150 -3.41 -2.88 -21.94
N ASP A 151 -2.14 -3.26 -22.10
CA ASP A 151 -1.11 -3.15 -21.07
C ASP A 151 -0.93 -1.70 -20.61
N ARG A 152 -0.98 -0.73 -21.53
CA ARG A 152 -0.86 0.69 -21.19
C ARG A 152 -1.97 1.17 -20.24
N LYS A 153 -3.19 0.63 -20.36
CA LYS A 153 -4.30 0.97 -19.46
C LYS A 153 -4.16 0.34 -18.08
N LEU A 154 -3.47 -0.79 -17.98
CA LEU A 154 -3.25 -1.51 -16.73
C LEU A 154 -1.98 -1.05 -16.01
N ALA A 155 -1.05 -0.42 -16.72
CA ALA A 155 0.22 0.02 -16.16
C ALA A 155 0.07 0.89 -14.90
N PRO A 156 -0.81 1.92 -14.84
CA PRO A 156 -1.02 2.68 -13.61
C PRO A 156 -1.30 1.79 -12.40
N LEU A 157 -2.18 0.79 -12.56
CA LEU A 157 -2.54 -0.13 -11.47
C LEU A 157 -1.32 -0.91 -10.96
N CYS A 158 -0.41 -1.33 -11.85
CA CYS A 158 0.82 -1.98 -11.44
C CYS A 158 1.74 -1.04 -10.65
N LEU A 159 1.83 0.23 -11.06
CA LEU A 159 2.66 1.22 -10.36
C LEU A 159 2.12 1.51 -8.95
N GLU A 160 0.81 1.58 -8.79
CA GLU A 160 0.20 1.71 -7.45
C GLU A 160 0.54 0.51 -6.57
N LEU A 161 0.42 -0.73 -7.07
CA LEU A 161 0.79 -1.92 -6.30
C LEU A 161 2.28 -1.95 -5.92
N GLN A 162 3.16 -1.40 -6.75
CA GLN A 162 4.59 -1.28 -6.43
C GLN A 162 4.82 -0.27 -5.30
N ALA A 163 4.21 0.92 -5.40
CA ALA A 163 4.34 1.95 -4.37
C ALA A 163 3.75 1.50 -3.03
N ASP A 164 2.58 0.84 -3.05
CA ASP A 164 1.95 0.22 -1.89
C ASP A 164 2.88 -0.78 -1.20
N HIS A 165 3.46 -1.69 -2.00
CA HIS A 165 4.30 -2.76 -1.49
C HIS A 165 5.56 -2.20 -0.82
N ASP A 166 6.31 -1.36 -1.52
CA ASP A 166 7.54 -0.77 -0.98
C ASP A 166 7.23 0.12 0.24
N ALA A 167 6.10 0.83 0.26
CA ALA A 167 5.74 1.67 1.40
C ALA A 167 5.38 0.81 2.61
N THR A 168 4.69 -0.29 2.37
CA THR A 168 4.36 -1.31 3.38
C THR A 168 5.62 -1.94 3.95
N GLU A 169 6.59 -2.34 3.10
CA GLU A 169 7.86 -2.91 3.55
C GLU A 169 8.64 -1.93 4.46
N ILE A 170 8.75 -0.66 4.05
CA ILE A 170 9.47 0.37 4.81
C ILE A 170 8.78 0.65 6.16
N VAL A 171 7.45 0.76 6.16
CA VAL A 171 6.68 1.08 7.37
C VAL A 171 6.66 -0.08 8.36
N LEU A 172 6.41 -1.31 7.90
CA LEU A 172 6.42 -2.49 8.76
C LEU A 172 7.85 -2.80 9.23
N GLY A 173 8.83 -2.73 8.32
CA GLY A 173 10.22 -3.05 8.60
C GLY A 173 10.48 -4.55 8.74
N ALA A 174 11.68 -4.89 9.22
CA ALA A 174 12.10 -6.29 9.34
C ALA A 174 11.35 -7.04 10.46
N TYR A 175 11.09 -8.32 10.21
CA TYR A 175 10.47 -9.23 11.17
C TYR A 175 11.32 -9.44 12.44
N PHE A 176 10.68 -9.31 13.60
CA PHE A 176 11.19 -9.70 14.91
C PHE A 176 10.04 -10.23 15.77
N ASN A 177 10.28 -11.29 16.55
CA ASN A 177 9.24 -11.99 17.32
C ASN A 177 8.59 -11.12 18.39
N GLU A 178 9.30 -10.09 18.85
CA GLU A 178 8.84 -9.17 19.88
C GLU A 178 7.89 -8.08 19.34
N ASN A 179 7.81 -7.92 18.01
CA ASN A 179 7.12 -6.79 17.37
C ASN A 179 5.72 -7.11 16.85
N HIS A 180 5.13 -8.25 17.24
CA HIS A 180 3.82 -8.70 16.72
C HIS A 180 2.72 -7.64 16.86
N GLU A 181 2.63 -6.98 18.02
CA GLU A 181 1.65 -5.91 18.24
C GLU A 181 1.87 -4.70 17.32
N LEU A 182 3.15 -4.39 17.04
CA LEU A 182 3.52 -3.28 16.17
C LEU A 182 3.16 -3.57 14.70
N PHE A 183 3.42 -4.78 14.21
CA PHE A 183 3.03 -5.18 12.85
C PHE A 183 1.52 -5.13 12.65
N ARG A 184 0.75 -5.65 13.63
CA ARG A 184 -0.71 -5.54 13.62
C ARG A 184 -1.15 -4.08 13.54
N TYR A 185 -0.60 -3.25 14.43
CA TYR A 185 -0.96 -1.84 14.52
C TYR A 185 -0.68 -1.08 13.23
N TYR A 186 0.52 -1.21 12.67
CA TYR A 186 0.89 -0.55 11.42
C TYR A 186 0.05 -1.05 10.24
N ALA A 187 -0.20 -2.35 10.12
CA ALA A 187 -1.05 -2.87 9.06
C ALA A 187 -2.48 -2.33 9.12
N ILE A 188 -3.05 -2.14 10.31
CA ILE A 188 -4.37 -1.51 10.48
C ILE A 188 -4.34 -0.05 10.01
N CYS A 189 -3.28 0.69 10.34
CA CYS A 189 -3.10 2.07 9.86
C CYS A 189 -2.98 2.14 8.33
N ILE A 190 -2.31 1.18 7.71
CA ILE A 190 -2.20 1.07 6.25
C ILE A 190 -3.56 0.76 5.62
N ALA A 191 -4.27 -0.25 6.15
CA ALA A 191 -5.59 -0.63 5.68
C ALA A 191 -6.58 0.55 5.72
N LEU A 192 -6.53 1.35 6.79
CA LEU A 192 -7.32 2.58 6.92
C LEU A 192 -7.16 3.51 5.70
N VAL A 193 -5.93 3.80 5.28
CA VAL A 193 -5.68 4.68 4.12
C VAL A 193 -6.18 4.04 2.83
N ILE A 194 -5.95 2.74 2.63
CA ILE A 194 -6.45 1.99 1.46
C ILE A 194 -7.97 2.10 1.34
N PHE A 195 -8.71 1.95 2.45
CA PHE A 195 -10.16 2.08 2.46
C PHE A 195 -10.65 3.52 2.19
N VAL A 196 -9.95 4.53 2.73
CA VAL A 196 -10.26 5.94 2.45
C VAL A 196 -10.09 6.23 0.96
N ILE A 197 -9.01 5.77 0.33
CA ILE A 197 -8.78 5.97 -1.11
C ILE A 197 -9.88 5.31 -1.95
N GLU A 198 -10.24 4.06 -1.64
CA GLU A 198 -11.30 3.34 -2.36
C GLU A 198 -12.66 4.03 -2.24
N ARG A 199 -12.99 4.57 -1.06
CA ARG A 199 -14.23 5.33 -0.88
C ARG A 199 -14.27 6.51 -1.83
N ILE A 200 -13.19 7.28 -1.91
CA ILE A 200 -13.10 8.47 -2.78
C ILE A 200 -13.18 8.07 -4.26
N ASP A 201 -12.47 7.02 -4.69
CA ASP A 201 -12.51 6.53 -6.07
C ASP A 201 -13.95 6.13 -6.49
N ARG A 202 -14.70 5.48 -5.59
CA ARG A 202 -16.10 5.10 -5.83
C ARG A 202 -17.04 6.31 -5.87
N GLU A 203 -16.87 7.28 -4.98
CA GLU A 203 -17.66 8.52 -4.97
C GLU A 203 -17.48 9.34 -6.27
N GLN A 204 -16.29 9.28 -6.88
CA GLN A 204 -15.99 9.89 -8.19
C GLN A 204 -16.52 9.08 -9.39
N GLY A 205 -17.20 7.96 -9.13
CA GLY A 205 -17.92 7.17 -10.12
C GLY A 205 -17.02 6.34 -11.03
N ASN A 206 -15.82 5.95 -10.57
CA ASN A 206 -14.89 5.06 -11.27
C ASN A 206 -14.60 5.48 -12.74
N ARG A 207 -14.72 6.77 -13.06
CA ARG A 207 -14.66 7.25 -14.46
C ARG A 207 -13.29 7.05 -15.09
N GLU A 208 -12.25 7.01 -14.26
CA GLU A 208 -10.89 6.58 -14.59
C GLU A 208 -10.41 5.80 -13.36
N ILE A 209 -10.18 4.49 -13.47
CA ILE A 209 -9.67 3.67 -12.35
C ILE A 209 -8.23 4.12 -12.09
N SER A 210 -8.01 4.97 -11.09
CA SER A 210 -6.69 5.46 -10.67
C SER A 210 -5.89 4.38 -9.96
N HIS A 211 -6.55 3.60 -9.11
CA HIS A 211 -5.92 2.60 -8.25
C HIS A 211 -6.50 1.20 -8.49
N PRO A 212 -5.72 0.15 -8.22
CA PRO A 212 -6.28 -1.18 -8.01
C PRO A 212 -7.36 -1.12 -6.96
N LYS A 213 -8.31 -2.06 -7.03
CA LYS A 213 -9.34 -2.16 -5.99
C LYS A 213 -8.68 -2.29 -4.62
N ALA A 214 -9.22 -1.64 -3.60
CA ALA A 214 -8.76 -1.83 -2.23
C ALA A 214 -8.71 -3.30 -1.83
N SER A 215 -9.63 -4.14 -2.33
CA SER A 215 -9.59 -5.60 -2.09
C SER A 215 -8.29 -6.24 -2.59
N THR A 216 -7.75 -5.80 -3.73
CA THR A 216 -6.44 -6.26 -4.25
C THR A 216 -5.25 -5.66 -3.50
N ARG A 217 -5.33 -4.39 -3.08
CA ARG A 217 -4.28 -3.77 -2.24
C ARG A 217 -4.19 -4.45 -0.86
N LEU A 218 -5.35 -4.76 -0.26
CA LEU A 218 -5.46 -5.53 0.98
C LEU A 218 -4.98 -6.97 0.82
N PHE A 219 -5.25 -7.62 -0.33
CA PHE A 219 -4.68 -8.92 -0.65
C PHE A 219 -3.14 -8.89 -0.58
N MET A 220 -2.50 -7.87 -1.14
CA MET A 220 -1.05 -7.71 -1.07
C MET A 220 -0.54 -7.42 0.35
N LEU A 221 -1.19 -6.52 1.09
CA LEU A 221 -0.84 -6.23 2.49
C LEU A 221 -0.89 -7.50 3.35
N LEU A 222 -1.99 -8.27 3.27
CA LEU A 222 -2.18 -9.46 4.09
C LEU A 222 -1.30 -10.62 3.62
N ALA A 223 -1.05 -10.76 2.32
CA ALA A 223 -0.06 -11.70 1.79
C ALA A 223 1.33 -11.39 2.35
N TYR A 224 1.73 -10.12 2.34
CA TYR A 224 3.01 -9.70 2.90
C TYR A 224 3.10 -9.98 4.41
N LEU A 225 2.04 -9.72 5.16
CA LEU A 225 2.02 -10.06 6.59
C LEU A 225 2.19 -11.57 6.81
N VAL A 226 1.57 -12.42 6.00
CA VAL A 226 1.72 -13.89 6.07
C VAL A 226 3.15 -14.31 5.73
N GLU A 227 3.78 -13.63 4.78
CA GLU A 227 5.17 -13.87 4.37
C GLU A 227 6.21 -13.36 5.39
N LEU A 228 5.88 -12.31 6.15
CA LEU A 228 6.81 -11.59 7.02
C LEU A 228 7.69 -12.50 7.93
N PRO A 229 7.16 -13.54 8.60
CA PRO A 229 7.99 -14.44 9.42
C PRO A 229 9.00 -15.28 8.63
N TYR A 230 8.78 -15.45 7.33
CA TYR A 230 9.64 -16.24 6.43
C TYR A 230 10.75 -15.40 5.78
N ILE A 231 10.62 -14.07 5.74
CA ILE A 231 11.60 -13.16 5.12
C ILE A 231 13.04 -13.35 5.64
N PRO A 232 13.30 -13.53 6.96
CA PRO A 232 14.65 -13.80 7.45
C PRO A 232 15.27 -15.06 6.83
N ALA A 233 14.47 -16.10 6.62
CA ALA A 233 14.89 -17.35 6.00
C ALA A 233 15.25 -17.16 4.53
N TYR A 234 14.41 -16.45 3.77
CA TYR A 234 14.68 -16.10 2.36
C TYR A 234 15.96 -15.28 2.23
N LYS A 235 16.14 -14.25 3.07
CA LYS A 235 17.33 -13.41 3.08
C LYS A 235 18.59 -14.21 3.35
N ARG A 236 18.56 -15.12 4.33
CA ARG A 236 19.70 -15.97 4.65
C ARG A 236 20.03 -16.94 3.51
N ALA A 237 19.03 -17.61 2.94
CA ALA A 237 19.24 -18.52 1.82
C ALA A 237 19.85 -17.79 0.61
N ALA A 238 19.37 -16.59 0.30
CA ALA A 238 19.90 -15.76 -0.79
C ALA A 238 21.35 -15.31 -0.53
N GLN A 239 21.69 -14.89 0.69
CA GLN A 239 23.06 -14.51 1.09
C GLN A 239 24.05 -15.67 0.96
N GLU A 240 23.58 -16.89 1.19
CA GLU A 240 24.38 -18.12 1.06
C GLU A 240 24.38 -18.69 -0.37
N GLY A 241 23.66 -18.05 -1.31
CA GLY A 241 23.59 -18.47 -2.72
C GLY A 241 22.85 -19.78 -2.93
N LEU A 242 21.91 -20.13 -2.06
CA LEU A 242 21.15 -21.38 -2.13
C LEU A 242 20.01 -21.26 -3.14
N GLU A 243 19.86 -22.25 -4.01
CA GLU A 243 18.74 -22.33 -4.96
C GLU A 243 17.40 -22.65 -4.27
N HIS A 244 17.45 -23.24 -3.09
CA HIS A 244 16.29 -23.66 -2.32
C HIS A 244 16.49 -23.27 -0.86
N MET A 245 15.39 -22.92 -0.18
CA MET A 245 15.42 -22.58 1.24
C MET A 245 15.48 -23.85 2.09
N PRO A 246 16.52 -24.03 2.93
CA PRO A 246 16.61 -25.18 3.84
C PRO A 246 15.46 -25.18 4.87
N GLU A 247 14.99 -26.37 5.25
CA GLU A 247 13.88 -26.52 6.21
C GLU A 247 14.27 -25.94 7.59
N GLU A 248 15.54 -26.03 7.97
CA GLU A 248 16.07 -25.46 9.20
C GLU A 248 16.11 -23.93 9.24
N TYR A 249 15.92 -23.24 8.11
CA TYR A 249 15.84 -21.77 8.08
C TYR A 249 14.42 -21.29 8.30
N LEU A 250 13.42 -22.15 8.06
CA LEU A 250 12.03 -21.82 8.24
C LEU A 250 11.70 -21.48 9.70
N PRO A 251 10.80 -20.51 9.94
CA PRO A 251 10.31 -20.25 11.28
C PRO A 251 9.58 -21.47 11.84
N ASP A 252 9.58 -21.61 13.17
CA ASP A 252 8.88 -22.70 13.84
C ASP A 252 7.37 -22.63 13.55
N LYS A 253 6.74 -23.80 13.35
CA LYS A 253 5.30 -23.86 13.02
C LYS A 253 4.42 -23.27 14.13
N THR A 254 4.81 -23.43 15.39
CA THR A 254 4.09 -22.86 16.54
C THR A 254 4.20 -21.35 16.52
N GLU A 255 5.39 -20.82 16.18
CA GLU A 255 5.60 -19.38 16.03
C GLU A 255 4.72 -18.79 14.92
N VAL A 256 4.71 -19.41 13.74
CA VAL A 256 3.87 -18.96 12.61
C VAL A 256 2.38 -18.99 12.98
N GLN A 257 1.92 -20.05 13.65
CA GLN A 257 0.54 -20.16 14.11
C GLN A 257 0.19 -19.06 15.12
N GLN A 258 1.11 -18.79 16.06
CA GLN A 258 0.92 -17.74 17.05
C GLN A 258 0.91 -16.36 16.39
N TYR A 259 1.86 -16.06 15.51
CA TYR A 259 1.92 -14.83 14.73
C TYR A 259 0.64 -14.60 13.92
N SER A 260 0.17 -15.63 13.20
CA SER A 260 -1.07 -15.57 12.42
C SER A 260 -2.27 -15.21 13.32
N LYS A 261 -2.35 -15.81 14.52
CA LYS A 261 -3.42 -15.56 15.48
C LYS A 261 -3.39 -14.14 16.07
N VAL A 262 -2.21 -13.56 16.31
CA VAL A 262 -2.10 -12.27 17.01
C VAL A 262 -1.92 -11.08 16.07
N VAL A 263 -1.51 -11.32 14.82
CA VAL A 263 -1.29 -10.30 13.79
C VAL A 263 -2.30 -10.44 12.67
N VAL A 264 -2.17 -11.49 11.85
CA VAL A 264 -2.89 -11.60 10.57
C VAL A 264 -4.42 -11.64 10.74
N GLY A 265 -4.91 -12.52 11.63
CA GLY A 265 -6.34 -12.62 11.91
C GLY A 265 -6.95 -11.31 12.45
N PRO A 266 -6.35 -10.69 13.47
CA PRO A 266 -6.80 -9.39 13.97
C PRO A 266 -6.75 -8.26 12.95
N VAL A 267 -5.75 -8.20 12.06
CA VAL A 267 -5.73 -7.20 10.97
C VAL A 267 -6.90 -7.45 10.02
N PHE A 268 -7.16 -8.71 9.63
CA PHE A 268 -8.31 -9.06 8.79
C PHE A 268 -9.64 -8.60 9.42
N ALA A 269 -9.85 -8.89 10.71
CA ALA A 269 -11.05 -8.46 11.44
C ALA A 269 -11.17 -6.93 11.54
N ALA A 270 -10.05 -6.22 11.75
CA ALA A 270 -10.05 -4.76 11.75
C ALA A 270 -10.41 -4.18 10.37
N CYS A 271 -10.01 -4.83 9.27
CA CYS A 271 -10.43 -4.44 7.92
C CYS A 271 -11.95 -4.54 7.75
N GLU A 272 -12.63 -5.50 8.39
CA GLU A 272 -14.11 -5.59 8.36
C GLU A 272 -14.76 -4.37 9.01
N ILE A 273 -14.25 -3.97 10.18
CA ILE A 273 -14.74 -2.80 10.93
C ILE A 273 -14.48 -1.51 10.13
N ILE A 274 -13.29 -1.37 9.55
CA ILE A 274 -12.96 -0.18 8.74
C ILE A 274 -13.80 -0.13 7.46
N ALA A 275 -14.00 -1.27 6.79
CA ALA A 275 -14.85 -1.36 5.60
C ALA A 275 -16.29 -0.89 5.88
N GLU A 276 -16.83 -1.25 7.05
CA GLU A 276 -18.12 -0.76 7.51
C GLU A 276 -18.10 0.74 7.80
N ALA A 277 -17.04 1.24 8.45
CA ALA A 277 -16.87 2.67 8.75
C ALA A 277 -16.79 3.56 7.50
N VAL A 278 -16.26 3.04 6.38
CA VAL A 278 -16.23 3.75 5.09
C VAL A 278 -17.43 3.46 4.19
N GLU A 279 -18.45 2.76 4.69
CA GLU A 279 -19.66 2.38 3.94
C GLU A 279 -19.36 1.57 2.65
N LEU A 280 -18.36 0.70 2.71
CA LEU A 280 -17.97 -0.20 1.61
C LEU A 280 -18.29 -1.67 1.91
N PRO A 281 -19.55 -2.05 2.22
CA PRO A 281 -19.88 -3.38 2.74
C PRO A 281 -19.54 -4.52 1.76
N ASN A 282 -19.61 -4.26 0.45
CA ASN A 282 -19.37 -5.28 -0.58
C ASN A 282 -17.89 -5.67 -0.73
N ILE A 283 -16.95 -4.93 -0.12
CA ILE A 283 -15.53 -5.23 -0.30
C ILE A 283 -15.14 -6.55 0.37
N LEU A 284 -15.86 -6.96 1.43
CA LEU A 284 -15.65 -8.25 2.09
C LEU A 284 -16.11 -9.41 1.22
N ASP A 285 -17.17 -9.22 0.42
CA ASP A 285 -17.58 -10.19 -0.59
C ASP A 285 -16.52 -10.34 -1.68
N GLU A 286 -15.85 -9.24 -2.06
CA GLU A 286 -14.72 -9.27 -3.02
C GLU A 286 -13.50 -10.02 -2.49
N LEU A 287 -13.28 -10.00 -1.16
CA LEU A 287 -12.29 -10.83 -0.48
C LEU A 287 -12.71 -12.30 -0.37
N GLY A 288 -13.95 -12.65 -0.69
CA GLY A 288 -14.45 -14.03 -0.73
C GLY A 288 -14.51 -14.76 0.62
N GLY A 289 -14.50 -14.00 1.72
CA GLY A 289 -14.45 -14.53 3.09
C GLY A 289 -13.08 -15.11 3.48
N THR A 290 -12.89 -15.31 4.79
CA THR A 290 -11.61 -15.70 5.39
C THR A 290 -10.98 -16.95 4.76
N GLU A 291 -11.76 -18.02 4.54
CA GLU A 291 -11.23 -19.29 4.03
C GLU A 291 -10.71 -19.18 2.58
N ALA A 292 -11.48 -18.58 1.67
CA ALA A 292 -11.06 -18.45 0.28
C ALA A 292 -9.89 -17.46 0.15
N PHE A 293 -9.93 -16.37 0.90
CA PHE A 293 -8.88 -15.36 0.94
C PHE A 293 -7.53 -15.95 1.37
N PHE A 294 -7.49 -16.67 2.50
CA PHE A 294 -6.24 -17.27 2.97
C PHE A 294 -5.78 -18.44 2.11
N ALA A 295 -6.69 -19.17 1.47
CA ALA A 295 -6.30 -20.17 0.47
C ALA A 295 -5.59 -19.51 -0.72
N ASP A 296 -6.09 -18.38 -1.21
CA ASP A 296 -5.46 -17.63 -2.31
C ASP A 296 -4.10 -17.04 -1.90
N ILE A 297 -3.95 -16.55 -0.66
CA ILE A 297 -2.64 -16.11 -0.14
C ILE A 297 -1.65 -17.27 -0.12
N GLN A 298 -2.06 -18.44 0.37
CA GLN A 298 -1.18 -19.62 0.39
C GLN A 298 -0.75 -20.00 -1.03
N THR A 299 -1.67 -19.97 -2.00
CA THR A 299 -1.36 -20.19 -3.41
C THR A 299 -0.35 -19.15 -3.94
N ALA A 300 -0.56 -17.87 -3.66
CA ALA A 300 0.30 -16.79 -4.14
C ALA A 300 1.71 -16.79 -3.52
N VAL A 301 1.81 -17.02 -2.20
CA VAL A 301 3.07 -16.94 -1.43
C VAL A 301 3.86 -18.25 -1.51
N LEU A 302 3.19 -19.40 -1.42
CA LEU A 302 3.86 -20.71 -1.30
C LEU A 302 3.78 -21.57 -2.56
N GLY A 303 2.80 -21.31 -3.44
CA GLY A 303 2.52 -22.13 -4.63
C GLY A 303 3.37 -21.82 -5.86
N GLY A 304 4.03 -20.64 -5.91
CA GLY A 304 4.81 -20.20 -7.08
C GLY A 304 3.94 -19.59 -8.19
N GLN A 305 4.33 -19.77 -9.46
CA GLN A 305 3.55 -19.26 -10.60
C GLN A 305 2.27 -20.10 -10.80
N SER A 306 1.17 -19.65 -10.21
CA SER A 306 -0.16 -20.23 -10.39
C SER A 306 -0.92 -19.62 -11.58
N ASP A 307 -1.73 -20.43 -12.24
CA ASP A 307 -2.70 -19.96 -13.24
C ASP A 307 -3.75 -19.06 -12.53
N ILE A 308 -4.20 -18.00 -13.20
CA ILE A 308 -5.26 -17.11 -12.70
C ILE A 308 -6.50 -17.93 -12.29
N ALA A 309 -6.79 -19.03 -13.00
CA ALA A 309 -7.93 -19.90 -12.72
C ALA A 309 -7.85 -20.63 -11.36
N GLU A 310 -6.69 -20.70 -10.73
CA GLU A 310 -6.49 -21.32 -9.41
C GLU A 310 -6.94 -20.41 -8.26
N PHE A 311 -7.04 -19.10 -8.50
CA PHE A 311 -7.49 -18.13 -7.51
C PHE A 311 -9.02 -18.10 -7.40
N LYS A 312 -9.52 -18.11 -6.16
CA LYS A 312 -10.95 -18.17 -5.85
C LYS A 312 -11.58 -16.78 -5.83
N THR A 313 -10.89 -15.83 -5.21
CA THR A 313 -11.36 -14.47 -4.93
C THR A 313 -11.12 -13.52 -6.10
N GLU A 314 -11.93 -12.47 -6.22
CA GLU A 314 -11.75 -11.48 -7.29
C GLU A 314 -10.49 -10.63 -7.09
N CYS A 315 -10.13 -10.36 -5.83
CA CYS A 315 -8.91 -9.61 -5.51
C CYS A 315 -7.64 -10.36 -5.95
N ALA A 316 -7.56 -11.67 -5.69
CA ALA A 316 -6.41 -12.48 -6.07
C ALA A 316 -6.36 -12.70 -7.60
N LYS A 317 -7.50 -12.84 -8.26
CA LYS A 317 -7.57 -12.88 -9.74
C LYS A 317 -7.08 -11.57 -10.37
N GLN A 318 -7.47 -10.41 -9.83
CA GLN A 318 -6.97 -9.12 -10.33
C GLN A 318 -5.46 -9.02 -10.11
N TRP A 319 -4.95 -9.38 -8.93
CA TRP A 319 -3.51 -9.41 -8.67
C TRP A 319 -2.78 -10.31 -9.68
N ALA A 320 -3.25 -11.54 -9.88
CA ALA A 320 -2.65 -12.51 -10.80
C ALA A 320 -2.68 -12.03 -12.25
N ALA A 321 -3.73 -11.33 -12.67
CA ALA A 321 -3.84 -10.72 -14.00
C ALA A 321 -2.85 -9.55 -14.21
N LEU A 322 -2.57 -8.77 -13.15
CA LEU A 322 -1.62 -7.66 -13.21
C LEU A 322 -0.16 -8.11 -13.12
N LYS A 323 0.11 -9.22 -12.44
CA LYS A 323 1.48 -9.69 -12.15
C LYS A 323 2.40 -9.82 -13.39
N PRO A 324 1.98 -10.39 -14.54
CA PRO A 324 2.85 -10.48 -15.72
C PRO A 324 3.23 -9.11 -16.32
N LEU A 325 2.35 -8.11 -16.21
CA LEU A 325 2.70 -6.74 -16.61
C LEU A 325 3.62 -6.10 -15.58
N ASN A 326 3.31 -6.27 -14.29
CA ASN A 326 4.11 -5.77 -13.18
C ASN A 326 5.58 -6.23 -13.29
N ASP A 327 5.79 -7.54 -13.48
CA ASP A 327 7.12 -8.14 -13.62
C ASP A 327 7.88 -7.60 -14.85
N ARG A 328 7.18 -7.21 -15.92
CA ARG A 328 7.80 -6.56 -17.09
C ARG A 328 8.17 -5.10 -16.81
N LEU A 329 7.32 -4.36 -16.10
CA LEU A 329 7.58 -2.97 -15.73
C LEU A 329 8.78 -2.86 -14.78
N LEU A 330 8.86 -3.74 -13.78
CA LEU A 330 10.01 -3.84 -12.87
C LEU A 330 11.33 -4.08 -13.62
N LYS A 331 11.34 -5.00 -14.61
CA LYS A 331 12.51 -5.23 -15.47
C LYS A 331 12.91 -4.00 -16.30
N ILE A 332 11.95 -3.22 -16.78
CA ILE A 332 12.23 -1.96 -17.50
C ILE A 332 12.87 -0.93 -16.57
N LEU A 333 12.46 -0.92 -15.30
CA LEU A 333 12.99 -0.05 -14.26
C LEU A 333 14.37 -0.49 -13.74
N GLY A 334 14.77 -1.74 -14.02
CA GLY A 334 16.07 -2.30 -13.66
C GLY A 334 16.07 -3.20 -12.43
N TRP A 335 14.89 -3.68 -12.02
CA TRP A 335 14.69 -4.64 -10.93
C TRP A 335 14.67 -6.09 -11.40
#